data_AF-A0A1M6YG17-F1
#
_entry.id   AF-A0A1M6YG17-F1
#
_cell.length_a   1.000
_cell.length_b   1.000
_cell.length_c   1.000
_cell.angle_alpha   90.00
_cell.angle_beta   90.00
_cell.angle_gamma   90.00
#
_symmetry.space_group_name_H-M   'P 1'
#
loop_
_entity.id
_entity.type
_entity.pdbx_description
1 polymer ?
#
loop_
_entity_poly.entity_id
_entity_poly.type
_entity_poly.pdbx_seq_one_letter_code
_entity_poly.pdbx_strand_id
1 'polypeptide(L)' 'MKIQEGGTSLKNLKLKAARAAKDLSQEQLAQLVGVTRQTIGMIEAGKYNPTLNLCIAICKALGKTLDELFWNEEE' A
#
# COMPACT_ATOMS: atom_id res chain seq x y z
N MET A 1 11.73 16.04 -2.59
CA MET A 1 10.96 14.80 -2.34
C MET A 1 11.97 13.69 -2.03
N LYS A 2 12.34 13.53 -0.75
CA LYS A 2 13.29 12.48 -0.35
C LYS A 2 12.49 11.20 -0.14
N ILE A 3 12.49 10.34 -1.15
CA ILE A 3 12.09 8.94 -0.99
C ILE A 3 13.25 8.27 -0.23
N GLN A 4 13.01 7.95 1.05
CA GLN A 4 13.99 7.30 1.92
C GLN A 4 14.46 5.99 1.28
N GLU A 5 15.78 5.86 1.14
CA GLU A 5 16.43 4.65 0.67
C GLU A 5 16.38 3.55 1.73
N GLY A 6 16.12 2.32 1.28
CA GLY A 6 16.60 1.07 1.87
C GLY A 6 16.70 1.00 3.40
N GLY A 7 15.57 0.97 4.09
CA GLY A 7 15.46 0.58 5.49
C GLY A 7 14.12 -0.09 5.69
N THR A 8 14.04 -1.14 6.52
CA THR A 8 12.80 -1.89 6.76
C THR A 8 11.71 -0.91 7.19
N SER A 9 10.74 -0.64 6.31
CA SER A 9 9.69 0.32 6.59
C SER A 9 8.71 -0.28 7.59
N LEU A 10 8.13 0.55 8.45
CA LEU A 10 7.08 0.13 9.36
C LEU A 10 5.93 -0.52 8.58
N LYS A 11 5.24 -1.49 9.20
CA LYS A 11 4.10 -2.17 8.57
C LYS A 11 3.08 -1.13 8.09
N ASN A 12 2.59 -1.26 6.86
CA ASN A 12 1.54 -0.38 6.35
C ASN A 12 0.16 -0.88 6.81
N LEU A 13 -0.17 -0.58 8.06
CA LEU A 13 -1.44 -0.98 8.68
C LEU A 13 -2.64 -0.21 8.10
N LYS A 14 -2.43 1.02 7.61
CA LYS A 14 -3.45 1.84 6.97
C LYS A 14 -3.94 1.20 5.68
N LEU A 15 -3.03 0.74 4.82
CA LEU A 15 -3.34 -0.03 3.62
C LEU A 15 -4.13 -1.30 3.95
N LYS A 16 -3.66 -2.07 4.94
CA LYS A 16 -4.33 -3.31 5.36
C LYS A 16 -5.76 -3.04 5.84
N ALA A 17 -5.95 -1.99 6.63
CA ALA A 17 -7.27 -1.59 7.14
C ALA A 17 -8.20 -1.12 6.02
N ALA A 18 -7.72 -0.27 5.10
CA ALA A 18 -8.50 0.21 3.97
C ALA A 18 -8.91 -0.92 3.02
N ARG A 19 -8.01 -1.88 2.78
CA ARG A 19 -8.33 -3.10 2.01
C ARG A 19 -9.40 -3.94 2.69
N ALA A 20 -9.27 -4.18 4.00
CA ALA A 20 -10.24 -4.96 4.77
C ALA A 20 -11.61 -4.26 4.83
N ALA A 21 -11.66 -2.93 4.92
CA ALA A 21 -12.90 -2.15 4.90
C ALA A 21 -13.66 -2.20 3.56
N LYS A 22 -13.02 -2.69 2.50
CA LYS A 22 -13.63 -2.98 1.18
C LYS A 22 -13.94 -4.46 0.99
N ASP A 23 -13.78 -5.29 2.02
CA ASP A 23 -13.90 -6.76 1.97
C ASP A 23 -12.99 -7.43 0.93
N LEU A 24 -11.86 -6.79 0.61
CA LEU A 24 -10.91 -7.31 -0.36
C LEU A 24 -9.86 -8.17 0.33
N SER A 25 -9.57 -9.35 -0.22
CA SER A 25 -8.34 -10.09 0.07
C SER A 25 -7.12 -9.44 -0.58
N GLN A 26 -5.92 -9.82 -0.15
CA GLN A 26 -4.68 -9.37 -0.80
C GLN A 26 -4.63 -9.76 -2.28
N GLU A 27 -5.17 -10.94 -2.62
CA GLU A 27 -5.24 -11.44 -4.00
C GLU A 27 -6.18 -10.57 -4.84
N GLN A 28 -7.36 -10.25 -4.33
CA GLN A 28 -8.30 -9.39 -5.04
C GLN A 28 -7.74 -7.98 -5.26
N LEU A 29 -7.11 -7.37 -4.25
CA LEU A 29 -6.47 -6.07 -4.46
C LEU A 29 -5.34 -6.15 -5.48
N ALA A 30 -4.55 -7.23 -5.45
CA ALA A 30 -3.45 -7.44 -6.39
C ALA A 30 -3.95 -7.52 -7.85
N GLN A 31 -5.05 -8.23 -8.08
CA GLN A 31 -5.70 -8.31 -9.39
C GLN A 31 -6.20 -6.93 -9.86
N LEU A 32 -6.80 -6.13 -8.97
CA LEU A 32 -7.30 -4.79 -9.30
C LEU A 32 -6.18 -3.82 -9.73
N VAL A 33 -4.98 -3.97 -9.17
CA VAL A 33 -3.85 -3.06 -9.42
C VAL A 33 -2.76 -3.66 -10.30
N GLY A 34 -2.98 -4.86 -10.84
CA GLY A 34 -2.09 -5.50 -11.82
C GLY A 34 -0.76 -6.00 -11.24
N VAL A 35 -0.76 -6.49 -10.00
CA VAL A 35 0.44 -7.06 -9.34
C VAL A 35 0.15 -8.44 -8.75
N THR A 36 1.17 -9.07 -8.16
CA THR A 36 0.99 -10.34 -7.46
C THR A 36 0.49 -10.13 -6.03
N ARG A 37 -0.23 -11.11 -5.47
CA ARG A 37 -0.63 -11.09 -4.04
C ARG A 37 0.55 -10.95 -3.09
N GLN A 38 1.70 -11.54 -3.43
CA GLN A 38 2.94 -11.37 -2.66
C GLN A 38 3.38 -9.90 -2.62
N THR A 39 3.23 -9.16 -3.73
CA THR A 39 3.55 -7.73 -3.79
C THR A 39 2.72 -6.95 -2.77
N ILE A 40 1.39 -7.14 -2.76
CA ILE A 40 0.51 -6.51 -1.77
C ILE A 40 0.90 -6.90 -0.34
N GLY A 41 1.18 -8.19 -0.10
CA GLY A 41 1.63 -8.66 1.21
C GLY A 41 2.94 -8.02 1.69
N MET A 42 3.90 -7.80 0.79
CA MET A 42 5.17 -7.13 1.13
C MET A 42 4.97 -5.64 1.41
N ILE A 43 4.06 -4.96 0.71
CA ILE A 43 3.72 -3.55 0.99
C ILE A 43 3.08 -3.44 2.37
N GLU A 44 2.07 -4.26 2.68
CA GLU A 44 1.43 -4.28 4.01
C GLU A 44 2.43 -4.60 5.13
N ALA A 45 3.41 -5.45 4.85
CA ALA A 45 4.46 -5.79 5.80
C ALA A 45 5.58 -4.74 5.91
N GLY A 46 5.55 -3.66 5.11
CA GLY A 46 6.61 -2.65 5.06
C GLY A 46 7.93 -3.15 4.45
N LYS A 47 7.90 -4.30 3.76
CA LYS A 47 9.06 -4.97 3.16
C LYS A 47 9.31 -4.58 1.71
N TYR A 48 8.40 -3.81 1.11
CA TYR A 48 8.52 -3.34 -0.27
C TYR A 48 8.06 -1.89 -0.35
N ASN A 49 8.90 -1.04 -0.94
CA ASN A 49 8.54 0.33 -1.26
C ASN A 49 7.94 0.36 -2.68
N PRO A 50 6.62 0.52 -2.84
CA PRO A 50 5.97 0.54 -4.14
C PRO A 50 6.37 1.77 -4.97
N THR A 51 6.29 1.63 -6.29
CA THR A 51 6.41 2.78 -7.19
C THR A 51 5.22 3.74 -7.00
N LEU A 52 5.41 5.02 -7.33
CA LEU A 52 4.32 6.01 -7.25
C LEU A 52 3.08 5.58 -8.05
N ASN A 53 3.27 4.97 -9.23
CA ASN A 53 2.18 4.46 -10.05
C ASN A 53 1.38 3.37 -9.34
N LEU A 54 2.05 2.45 -8.63
CA LEU A 54 1.38 1.42 -7.84
C LEU A 54 0.66 2.03 -6.63
N CYS A 55 1.24 3.03 -5.96
CA CYS A 55 0.55 3.76 -4.90
C CYS A 55 -0.75 4.39 -5.40
N ILE A 56 -0.70 5.07 -6.55
CA ILE A 56 -1.86 5.71 -7.19
C ILE A 56 -2.92 4.66 -7.57
N ALA A 57 -2.51 3.53 -8.13
CA ALA A 57 -3.43 2.45 -8.48
C ALA A 57 -4.16 1.88 -7.24
N ILE A 58 -3.41 1.65 -6.16
CA ILE A 58 -3.96 1.21 -4.87
C ILE A 58 -4.94 2.25 -4.30
N CYS A 59 -4.56 3.53 -4.31
CA CYS A 59 -5.41 4.65 -3.88
C CYS A 59 -6.75 4.65 -4.62
N LYS A 60 -6.71 4.52 -5.96
CA LYS A 60 -7.92 4.45 -6.79
C LYS A 60 -8.77 3.21 -6.47
N ALA A 61 -8.15 2.04 -6.32
CA ALA A 61 -8.86 0.80 -6.02
C ALA A 61 -9.56 0.83 -4.65
N LEU A 62 -8.95 1.49 -3.67
CA LEU A 62 -9.48 1.58 -2.31
C LEU A 62 -10.35 2.82 -2.06
N GLY A 63 -10.36 3.78 -2.98
CA GLY A 63 -11.05 5.06 -2.81
C GLY A 63 -10.42 5.90 -1.70
N LYS A 64 -9.10 5.90 -1.64
CA LYS A 64 -8.29 6.59 -0.63
C LYS A 64 -7.24 7.47 -1.27
N THR A 65 -6.77 8.44 -0.52
CA THR A 65 -5.66 9.31 -0.91
C THR A 65 -4.32 8.71 -0.53
N LEU A 66 -3.27 9.28 -1.12
CA LEU A 66 -1.89 8.95 -0.84
C LEU A 66 -1.60 9.15 0.66
N ASP A 67 -1.95 10.31 1.21
CA ASP A 67 -1.77 10.66 2.64
C ASP A 67 -2.49 9.69 3.59
N GLU A 68 -3.70 9.26 3.25
CA GLU A 68 -4.47 8.30 4.05
C GLU A 68 -3.83 6.90 4.10
N LEU A 69 -3.03 6.51 3.11
CA LEU A 69 -2.51 5.14 3.00
C LEU A 69 -1.00 5.01 3.27
N PHE A 70 -0.19 6.02 2.96
CA PHE A 70 1.27 5.87 2.93
C PHE A 70 2.02 6.84 3.84
N TRP A 71 1.42 7.95 4.25
CA TRP A 71 2.04 8.88 5.19
C TRP A 71 1.53 8.59 6.61
N ASN A 72 2.44 8.61 7.58
CA ASN A 72 2.08 8.69 8.99
C ASN A 72 2.14 10.15 9.41
N GLU A 73 1.29 10.57 10.36
CA GLU A 73 1.28 11.93 10.90
C GLU A 73 2.48 12.25 11.82
N GLU A 74 3.53 11.42 11.80
CA GLU A 74 4.72 11.64 12.61
C GLU A 74 5.94 11.84 11.69
N GLU A 75 6.02 13.05 11.13
CA GLU A 75 7.07 14.07 11.42
C GLU A 75 6.55 15.47 11.06
#